data_AF-A0A7C4W8Q3-F1
#
_entry.id   AF-A0A7C4W8Q3-F1
#
_cell.length_a   1.000
_cell.length_b   1.000
_cell.length_c   1.000
_cell.angle_alpha   90.00
_cell.angle_beta   90.00
_cell.angle_gamma   90.00
#
_symmetry.space_group_name_H-M   'P 1'
#
loop_
_entity.id
_entity.type
_entity.pdbx_description
1 polymer ?
#
loop_
_entity_poly.entity_id
_entity_poly.type
_entity_poly.pdbx_seq_one_letter_code
_entity_poly.pdbx_strand_id
1 'polypeptide(L)'
;MFREALSVPYYYLPLFLVSVGIYGIVSQRNLFKQLVSLGLIDTGVNILIISLGYIQGMEAPIYSAVTPIAKFVDPLPQALVLTAIVIGVGVLGLGATLLIKIHERYGTLELDELKFSKEHQRWQEIMDDEGDVGV
;
A
#
# COMPACT_ATOMS: atom_id res chain seq x y z
N MET A 1 -17.55 20.92 -9.06
CA MET A 1 -17.00 19.59 -9.37
C MET A 1 -16.27 18.95 -8.18
N PHE A 2 -15.08 19.41 -7.74
CA PHE A 2 -14.42 18.85 -6.53
C PHE A 2 -15.18 19.11 -5.21
N ARG A 3 -15.99 20.18 -5.14
CA ARG A 3 -16.79 20.52 -3.94
C ARG A 3 -18.05 19.67 -3.78
N GLU A 4 -18.70 19.21 -4.85
CA GLU A 4 -19.82 18.27 -4.71
C GLU A 4 -19.33 16.85 -4.35
N ALA A 5 -18.12 16.46 -4.75
CA ALA A 5 -17.53 15.18 -4.36
C ALA A 5 -17.37 15.05 -2.84
N LEU A 6 -17.04 16.12 -2.10
CA LEU A 6 -16.97 16.05 -0.63
C LEU A 6 -18.33 15.88 0.07
N SER A 7 -19.45 16.10 -0.63
CA SER A 7 -20.79 16.04 0.00
C SER A 7 -21.38 14.63 0.07
N VAL A 8 -20.79 13.68 -0.65
CA VAL A 8 -21.31 12.31 -0.78
C VAL A 8 -20.63 11.41 0.27
N PRO A 9 -21.39 10.62 1.06
CA PRO A 9 -20.83 9.82 2.16
C PRO A 9 -19.74 8.82 1.73
N TYR A 10 -19.73 8.44 0.45
CA TYR A 10 -18.82 7.42 -0.10
C TYR A 10 -17.34 7.82 -0.06
N TYR A 11 -17.00 9.11 -0.02
CA TYR A 11 -15.60 9.55 -0.02
C TYR A 11 -14.96 9.59 1.37
N TYR A 12 -15.75 9.66 2.44
CA TYR A 12 -15.21 9.70 3.81
C TYR A 12 -14.57 8.38 4.23
N LEU A 13 -15.14 7.25 3.82
CA LEU A 13 -14.62 5.91 4.11
C LEU A 13 -13.21 5.67 3.53
N PRO A 14 -12.93 5.87 2.22
CA PRO A 14 -11.59 5.69 1.68
C PRO A 14 -10.59 6.68 2.27
N LEU A 15 -11.00 7.94 2.51
CA LEU A 15 -10.12 8.92 3.16
C LEU A 15 -9.72 8.49 4.58
N PHE A 16 -10.68 7.93 5.33
CA PHE A 16 -10.44 7.37 6.64
C PHE A 16 -9.49 6.16 6.59
N LEU A 17 -9.72 5.23 5.65
CA LEU A 17 -8.85 4.05 5.44
C LEU A 17 -7.41 4.46 5.11
N VAL A 18 -7.21 5.39 4.18
CA VAL A 18 -5.88 5.91 3.83
C VAL A 18 -5.23 6.57 5.05
N SER A 19 -5.99 7.36 5.81
CA SER A 19 -5.48 8.01 7.03
C SER A 19 -5.04 6.99 8.08
N VAL A 20 -5.84 5.94 8.30
CA VAL A 20 -5.50 4.83 9.22
C VAL A 20 -4.28 4.07 8.74
N GLY A 21 -4.16 3.80 7.44
CA GLY A 21 -2.99 3.15 6.86
C GLY A 21 -1.71 3.97 7.01
N ILE A 22 -1.76 5.28 6.75
CA ILE A 22 -0.63 6.19 6.97
C ILE A 22 -0.25 6.22 8.45
N TYR A 23 -1.24 6.35 9.34
CA TYR A 23 -1.02 6.30 10.77
C TYR A 23 -0.36 4.98 11.20
N GLY A 24 -0.80 3.85 10.64
CA GLY A 24 -0.21 2.53 10.88
C GLY A 24 1.27 2.46 10.49
N ILE A 25 1.65 3.01 9.34
CA ILE A 25 3.07 3.03 8.91
C ILE A 25 3.92 3.87 9.88
N VAL A 26 3.44 5.05 10.27
CA VAL A 26 4.21 5.98 11.12
C VAL A 26 4.29 5.48 12.56
N SER A 27 3.21 4.89 13.09
CA SER A 27 3.12 4.50 14.49
C SER A 27 3.74 3.14 14.81
N GLN A 28 3.83 2.23 13.84
CA GLN A 28 4.29 0.85 14.10
C GLN A 28 5.80 0.73 13.88
N ARG A 29 6.49 0.07 14.81
CA ARG A 29 7.94 -0.24 14.71
C ARG A 29 8.21 -1.61 14.09
N ASN A 30 7.22 -2.49 14.10
CA ASN A 30 7.33 -3.81 13.50
C ASN A 30 7.10 -3.73 11.98
N LEU A 31 8.06 -4.22 11.20
CA LEU A 31 8.03 -4.18 9.73
C LEU A 31 6.84 -4.95 9.13
N PHE A 32 6.37 -6.03 9.77
CA PHE A 32 5.19 -6.75 9.33
C PHE A 32 3.91 -5.91 9.43
N LYS A 33 3.76 -5.17 10.54
CA LYS A 33 2.61 -4.27 10.73
C LYS A 33 2.66 -3.08 9.77
N GLN A 34 3.85 -2.60 9.42
CA GLN A 34 4.02 -1.59 8.38
C GLN A 34 3.59 -2.11 7.01
N LEU A 35 3.93 -3.37 6.67
CA LEU A 35 3.50 -4.01 5.41
C LEU A 35 1.98 -4.16 5.32
N VAL A 36 1.32 -4.56 6.42
CA VAL A 36 -0.15 -4.60 6.49
C VAL A 36 -0.76 -3.21 6.35
N SER A 37 -0.15 -2.20 6.97
CA SER A 37 -0.60 -0.81 6.88
C SER A 37 -0.48 -0.27 5.45
N LEU A 38 0.55 -0.67 4.70
CA LEU A 38 0.69 -0.37 3.28
C LEU A 38 -0.48 -0.95 2.47
N GLY A 39 -0.88 -2.20 2.74
CA GLY A 39 -2.05 -2.82 2.11
C GLY A 39 -3.38 -2.11 2.41
N LEU A 40 -3.53 -1.53 3.61
CA LEU A 40 -4.69 -0.71 3.95
C LEU A 40 -4.75 0.60 3.14
N ILE A 41 -3.60 1.25 2.93
CA ILE A 41 -3.51 2.44 2.06
C ILE A 41 -3.94 2.07 0.65
N ASP A 42 -3.39 0.99 0.11
CA ASP A 42 -3.69 0.51 -1.26
C ASP A 42 -5.18 0.24 -1.44
N THR A 43 -5.80 -0.43 -0.47
CA THR A 43 -7.25 -0.67 -0.45
C THR A 43 -8.04 0.63 -0.38
N GLY A 44 -7.64 1.58 0.46
CA GLY A 44 -8.29 2.89 0.57
C GLY A 44 -8.20 3.70 -0.72
N VAL A 45 -7.05 3.69 -1.40
CA VAL A 45 -6.85 4.35 -2.70
C VAL A 45 -7.70 3.68 -3.79
N ASN A 46 -7.77 2.35 -3.82
CA ASN A 46 -8.61 1.62 -4.77
C ASN A 46 -10.09 2.01 -4.62
N ILE A 47 -10.60 2.06 -3.39
CA ILE A 47 -11.97 2.50 -3.10
C ILE A 47 -12.18 3.97 -3.49
N LEU A 48 -11.18 4.83 -3.27
CA LEU A 48 -11.24 6.24 -3.68
C LEU A 48 -11.39 6.37 -5.20
N ILE A 49 -10.62 5.62 -5.98
CA ILE A 49 -10.69 5.62 -7.45
C ILE A 49 -12.05 5.13 -7.94
N ILE A 50 -12.59 4.04 -7.38
CA ILE A 50 -13.95 3.56 -7.72
C ILE A 50 -14.98 4.65 -7.43
N SER A 51 -14.87 5.33 -6.29
CA SER A 51 -15.82 6.36 -5.88
C SER A 51 -15.81 7.58 -6.81
N LEU A 52 -14.69 7.89 -7.47
CA LEU A 52 -14.62 8.94 -8.49
C LEU A 52 -15.33 8.56 -9.79
N GLY A 53 -15.37 7.26 -10.12
CA GLY A 53 -16.05 6.73 -11.31
C GLY A 53 -17.53 6.43 -11.11
N TYR A 54 -18.04 6.52 -9.89
CA TYR A 54 -19.41 6.14 -9.59
C TYR A 54 -20.40 7.26 -9.94
N ILE A 55 -21.36 6.93 -10.81
CA ILE A 55 -22.47 7.81 -11.18
C ILE A 55 -23.76 7.15 -10.68
N GLN A 56 -24.54 7.86 -9.87
CA GLN A 56 -25.80 7.35 -9.32
C GLN A 56 -26.79 6.98 -10.42
N GLY A 57 -27.36 5.77 -10.35
CA GLY A 57 -28.41 5.29 -11.26
C GLY A 57 -27.93 4.68 -12.58
N MET A 58 -26.63 4.39 -12.71
CA MET A 58 -26.06 3.67 -13.86
C MET A 58 -25.84 2.19 -13.52
N GLU A 59 -26.05 1.30 -14.49
CA GLU A 59 -25.79 -0.14 -14.33
C GLU A 59 -24.32 -0.49 -14.66
N ALA A 60 -23.88 -1.65 -14.17
CA ALA A 60 -22.55 -2.17 -14.47
C ALA A 60 -22.33 -2.25 -16.00
N PRO A 61 -21.14 -1.92 -16.52
CA PRO A 61 -20.83 -1.92 -17.95
C PRO A 61 -20.70 -3.35 -18.51
N ILE A 62 -21.79 -4.10 -18.45
CA ILE A 62 -21.93 -5.45 -18.98
C ILE A 62 -23.01 -5.38 -20.06
N TYR A 63 -22.61 -5.58 -21.31
CA TYR A 63 -23.54 -5.53 -22.43
C TYR A 63 -24.46 -6.77 -22.39
N SER A 64 -25.75 -6.54 -22.16
CA SER A 64 -26.80 -7.55 -22.26
C SER A 64 -27.72 -7.22 -23.44
N ALA A 65 -28.00 -8.20 -24.29
CA ALA A 65 -28.91 -8.03 -25.43
C ALA A 65 -30.39 -7.81 -25.03
N VAL A 66 -30.72 -7.98 -23.74
CA VAL A 66 -32.10 -8.04 -23.23
C VAL A 66 -32.58 -6.70 -22.65
N THR A 67 -31.66 -5.81 -22.27
CA THR A 67 -31.98 -4.52 -21.66
C THR A 67 -31.20 -3.39 -22.34
N PRO A 68 -31.84 -2.56 -23.19
CA PRO A 68 -31.22 -1.39 -23.79
C PRO A 68 -31.12 -0.27 -22.74
N ILE A 69 -30.32 -0.48 -21.70
CA ILE A 69 -30.09 0.52 -20.67
C ILE A 69 -28.87 1.32 -21.12
N ALA A 70 -29.13 2.50 -21.69
CA ALA A 70 -28.14 3.41 -22.29
C ALA A 70 -27.25 4.14 -21.27
N LYS A 71 -27.13 3.62 -20.05
CA LYS A 71 -26.57 4.32 -18.89
C LYS A 71 -25.64 3.39 -18.09
N PHE A 72 -24.40 3.28 -18.55
CA PHE A 72 -23.32 2.54 -17.91
C PHE A 72 -22.44 3.43 -17.03
N VAL A 73 -21.97 2.89 -15.91
CA VAL A 73 -20.91 3.54 -15.11
C VAL A 73 -19.60 3.57 -15.92
N ASP A 74 -18.74 4.55 -15.64
CA ASP A 74 -17.48 4.69 -16.37
C ASP A 74 -16.60 3.42 -16.23
N PRO A 75 -16.18 2.80 -17.34
CA PRO A 75 -15.36 1.58 -17.29
C PRO A 75 -13.89 1.89 -16.97
N LEU A 76 -13.44 3.14 -17.13
CA LEU A 76 -12.05 3.53 -16.91
C LEU A 76 -11.59 3.30 -15.45
N PRO A 77 -12.32 3.76 -14.42
CA PRO A 77 -11.90 3.53 -13.02
C PRO A 77 -11.92 2.04 -12.63
N GLN A 78 -12.78 1.23 -13.24
CA GLN A 78 -12.79 -0.22 -13.01
C GLN A 78 -11.52 -0.90 -13.52
N ALA A 79 -11.08 -0.56 -14.73
CA ALA A 79 -9.84 -1.08 -15.30
C ALA A 79 -8.60 -0.62 -14.52
N LEU A 80 -8.58 0.65 -14.08
CA LEU A 80 -7.50 1.19 -13.25
C LEU A 80 -7.39 0.48 -11.91
N VAL A 81 -8.51 0.15 -11.27
CA VAL A 81 -8.48 -0.52 -9.96
C VAL A 81 -8.09 -1.99 -10.08
N LEU A 82 -8.52 -2.68 -11.14
CA LEU A 82 -8.08 -4.06 -11.38
C LEU A 82 -6.55 -4.16 -11.52
N THR A 83 -5.95 -3.23 -12.27
CA THR A 83 -4.49 -3.18 -12.43
C THR A 83 -3.79 -2.79 -11.14
N ALA A 84 -4.32 -1.82 -10.39
CA ALA A 84 -3.80 -1.44 -9.08
C ALA A 84 -3.82 -2.60 -8.08
N ILE A 85 -4.90 -3.39 -8.01
CA ILE A 85 -5.01 -4.55 -7.12
C ILE A 85 -3.92 -5.60 -7.43
N VAL A 86 -3.69 -5.91 -8.71
CA VAL A 86 -2.68 -6.90 -9.11
C VAL A 86 -1.28 -6.44 -8.73
N ILE A 87 -0.96 -5.16 -8.96
CA ILE A 87 0.33 -4.56 -8.54
C ILE A 87 0.45 -4.59 -7.02
N GLY A 88 -0.60 -4.22 -6.29
CA GLY A 88 -0.64 -4.21 -4.83
C GLY A 88 -0.35 -5.58 -4.21
N VAL A 89 -1.00 -6.63 -4.71
CA VAL A 89 -0.73 -8.02 -4.27
C VAL A 89 0.71 -8.42 -4.59
N GLY A 90 1.25 -8.02 -5.74
CA GLY A 90 2.66 -8.25 -6.10
C GLY A 90 3.64 -7.57 -5.14
N VAL A 91 3.40 -6.30 -4.79
CA VAL A 91 4.22 -5.54 -3.84
C VAL A 91 4.12 -6.13 -2.43
N LEU A 92 2.93 -6.54 -1.98
CA LEU A 92 2.74 -7.20 -0.69
C LEU A 92 3.46 -8.55 -0.64
N GLY A 93 3.40 -9.35 -1.71
CA GLY A 93 4.11 -10.63 -1.82
C GLY A 93 5.63 -10.47 -1.80
N LEU A 94 6.15 -9.50 -2.56
CA LEU A 94 7.57 -9.13 -2.54
C LEU A 94 7.99 -8.63 -1.15
N GLY A 95 7.19 -7.75 -0.55
CA GLY A 95 7.41 -7.23 0.79
C GLY A 95 7.45 -8.34 1.83
N ALA A 96 6.50 -9.28 1.79
CA ALA A 96 6.47 -10.41 2.70
C ALA A 96 7.71 -11.31 2.55
N THR A 97 8.13 -11.57 1.32
CA THR A 97 9.37 -12.34 1.05
C THR A 97 10.61 -11.61 1.58
N LEU A 98 10.66 -10.29 1.45
CA LEU A 98 11.73 -9.48 2.03
C LEU A 98 11.73 -9.56 3.55
N LEU A 99 10.56 -9.49 4.20
CA LEU A 99 10.45 -9.66 5.65
C LEU A 99 10.95 -11.02 6.12
N ILE A 100 10.59 -12.10 5.41
CA ILE A 100 11.10 -13.45 5.72
C ILE A 100 12.63 -13.46 5.67
N LYS A 101 13.23 -12.94 4.59
CA LYS A 101 14.70 -12.88 4.46
C LYS A 101 15.38 -12.01 5.52
N ILE A 102 14.75 -10.91 5.93
CA ILE A 102 15.26 -10.05 7.01
C ILE A 102 15.23 -10.82 8.33
N HIS A 103 14.12 -11.51 8.61
CA HIS A 103 13.97 -12.30 9.82
C HIS A 103 14.97 -13.47 9.88
N GLU A 104 15.21 -14.15 8.76
CA GLU A 104 16.23 -15.21 8.67
C GLU A 104 17.66 -14.69 8.94
N ARG A 105 17.98 -13.46 8.51
CA ARG A 105 19.33 -12.89 8.67
C ARG A 105 19.56 -12.26 10.05
N TYR A 106 18.57 -11.54 10.58
CA TYR A 106 18.72 -10.72 11.78
C TYR A 106 17.93 -11.26 12.99
N GLY A 107 17.08 -12.27 12.81
CA GLY A 107 16.25 -12.85 13.88
C GLY A 107 15.11 -11.97 14.37
N THR A 108 14.96 -10.74 13.85
CA THR A 108 13.99 -9.74 14.32
C THR A 108 13.36 -8.97 13.17
N LEU A 109 12.14 -8.49 13.40
CA LEU A 109 11.39 -7.60 12.50
C LEU A 109 11.10 -6.24 13.13
N GLU A 110 11.69 -5.96 14.30
CA GLU A 110 11.58 -4.66 14.96
C GLU A 110 12.61 -3.69 14.37
N LEU A 111 12.14 -2.53 13.93
CA LEU A 111 12.98 -1.51 13.29
C LEU A 111 14.15 -1.03 14.15
N ASP A 112 13.93 -0.90 15.45
CA ASP A 112 14.95 -0.40 16.37
C ASP A 112 16.11 -1.40 16.48
N GLU A 113 15.81 -2.68 16.69
CA GLU A 113 16.81 -3.74 16.78
C GLU A 113 17.59 -3.91 15.47
N LEU A 114 16.91 -3.80 14.32
CA LEU A 114 17.55 -3.84 13.00
C LEU A 114 18.54 -2.69 12.77
N LYS A 115 18.21 -1.48 13.24
CA LYS A 115 19.11 -0.32 13.14
C LYS A 115 20.38 -0.54 13.96
N PHE A 116 20.25 -1.03 15.20
CA PHE A 116 21.39 -1.36 16.05
C PHE A 116 22.30 -2.43 15.42
N SER A 117 21.72 -3.49 14.85
CA SER A 117 22.47 -4.57 14.22
C SER A 117 23.26 -4.11 12.98
N LYS A 118 22.66 -3.23 12.16
CA LYS A 118 23.35 -2.61 11.00
C LYS A 118 24.49 -1.68 11.42
N GLU A 119 24.31 -0.91 12.48
CA GLU A 119 25.32 0.04 12.95
C GLU A 119 26.57 -0.69 13.47
N HIS A 120 26.40 -1.79 14.21
CA HIS A 120 27.53 -2.61 14.67
C HIS A 120 28.32 -3.25 13.52
N GLN A 121 27.62 -3.73 12.48
CA GLN A 121 28.28 -4.25 11.27
C GLN A 121 29.09 -3.16 10.55
N ARG A 122 28.54 -1.94 10.46
CA ARG A 122 29.24 -0.80 9.85
C ARG A 122 30.53 -0.45 10.59
N TRP A 123 30.47 -0.40 11.93
CA TRP A 123 31.66 -0.09 12.73
C TRP A 123 32.74 -1.17 12.63
N GLN A 124 32.35 -2.45 12.51
CA GLN A 124 33.30 -3.54 12.27
C GLN A 124 34.00 -3.39 10.91
N GLU A 125 33.26 -3.02 9.86
CA GLU A 125 33.81 -2.79 8.52
C GLU A 125 34.78 -1.59 8.50
N ILE A 126 34.47 -0.50 9.22
CA ILE A 126 35.36 0.67 9.34
C ILE A 126 36.63 0.34 10.13
N MET A 127 36.54 -0.45 11.20
CA MET A 127 37.72 -0.82 12.00
C MET A 127 38.64 -1.83 11.30
N ASP A 128 38.09 -2.66 10.40
CA ASP A 128 38.88 -3.55 9.55
C ASP A 128 39.65 -2.75 8.48
N ASP A 129 39.03 -1.71 7.91
CA ASP A 129 39.65 -0.79 6.93
C ASP A 129 40.72 0.12 7.57
N GLU A 130 40.49 0.65 8.79
CA GLU A 130 41.51 1.43 9.53
C GLU A 130 42.71 0.58 9.98
N GLY A 131 42.52 -0.74 10.16
CA GLY A 131 43.59 -1.67 10.52
C GLY A 131 44.60 -1.93 9.40
N ASP A 132 44.25 -1.65 8.13
CA ASP A 132 45.08 -1.89 6.94
C ASP A 132 45.90 -0.64 6.51
N VAL A 133 45.62 0.54 7.07
CA VAL A 133 46.34 1.80 6.73
C VAL A 133 47.55 2.06 7.66
N GLY A 134 47.90 1.10 8.52
CA GLY A 134 48.80 1.33 9.65
C GLY A 134 49.81 0.24 9.97
N VAL A 135 50.50 -0.35 8.98
CA VAL A 135 51.86 -0.94 9.14
C VAL A 135 52.65 -0.85 7.84
#